data_AF-A0A838J8H1-F1
#
_entry.id   AF-A0A838J8H1-F1
#
_cell.length_a   1.000
_cell.length_b   1.000
_cell.length_c   1.000
_cell.angle_alpha   90.00
_cell.angle_beta   90.00
_cell.angle_gamma   90.00
#
_symmetry.space_group_name_H-M   'P 1'
#
loop_
_entity.id
_entity.type
_entity.pdbx_description
1 polymer ?
#
loop_
_entity_poly.entity_id
_entity_poly.type
_entity_poly.pdbx_seq_one_letter_code
_entity_poly.pdbx_strand_id
1 'polypeptide(L)'
;MTNQTSGTLATYVERARKVLQHEQRTNHQDRAIKPGGLEAFTVRWYEEASTLCKSTGQDIEPFHRFAEHLEGYRRQDTMQRAASLRAALAILNELDENDAQSSGSPVPTVSNQIAPGPVARQAQSSKQTQSSRETEQRLSEAPSASLSHTSIQQAPTKPIRSDDTTPLEHSNNGYKKIEQKGEMKKGASRESAQEANSIQLEAGMSQGHTALTLLRADITAVPGVGPSAATRLHTLGIRTVQDLLFYFPREHRDYSRLEKIANVPFNELTTTMGLIWEVKTQRINNGRTRTIATISDETGKLYVSWFNQGYLQKQLQAAHGDYLVVTGIKQRFGNKVEFSVRSHELPEQGDLLNTGRMVPIYPLTEGLHAKTLRRFTKYVVDRYAQMLPEHLPLIVRMAGELMPLPEAVAQIHYPDNEEMRAKAHRRLAFDEIFMIQLGMQERRSRWQHEAKEGNAFNIRYERIFIEPPAGQESQEVVQEAPALSSTLWSVIAID
;
A
#
# COMPACT_ATOMS: atom_id res chain seq x y z
N MET A 1 3.81 -26.03 -46.68
CA MET A 1 3.22 -24.71 -46.40
C MET A 1 2.13 -24.75 -45.32
N THR A 2 1.47 -25.89 -45.08
CA THR A 2 0.39 -26.06 -44.07
C THR A 2 0.85 -25.91 -42.60
N ASN A 3 2.05 -26.37 -42.22
CA ASN A 3 2.54 -26.28 -40.84
C ASN A 3 2.84 -24.84 -40.36
N GLN A 4 3.17 -23.91 -41.27
CA GLN A 4 3.39 -22.51 -40.89
C GLN A 4 2.07 -21.77 -40.63
N THR A 5 1.00 -22.14 -41.34
CA THR A 5 -0.31 -21.51 -41.20
C THR A 5 -1.05 -21.98 -39.94
N SER A 6 -0.93 -23.24 -39.53
CA SER A 6 -1.46 -23.72 -38.25
C SER A 6 -0.78 -23.05 -37.04
N GLY A 7 0.55 -22.87 -37.09
CA GLY A 7 1.29 -22.16 -36.04
C GLY A 7 0.90 -20.68 -35.89
N THR A 8 0.51 -20.02 -36.98
CA THR A 8 0.06 -18.62 -36.92
C THR A 8 -1.32 -18.50 -36.28
N LEU A 9 -2.25 -19.42 -36.55
CA LEU A 9 -3.56 -19.43 -35.90
C LEU A 9 -3.45 -19.66 -34.38
N ALA A 10 -2.60 -20.59 -33.95
CA ALA A 10 -2.36 -20.84 -32.52
C ALA A 10 -1.82 -19.60 -31.79
N THR A 11 -0.89 -18.85 -32.41
CA THR A 11 -0.41 -17.59 -31.84
C THR A 11 -1.49 -16.51 -31.77
N TYR A 12 -2.46 -16.56 -32.68
CA TYR A 12 -3.57 -15.62 -32.77
C TYR A 12 -4.64 -15.86 -31.71
N VAL A 13 -4.96 -17.13 -31.44
CA VAL A 13 -5.82 -17.59 -30.35
C VAL A 13 -5.21 -17.25 -28.99
N GLU A 14 -3.90 -17.50 -28.82
CA GLU A 14 -3.19 -17.17 -27.58
C GLU A 14 -3.17 -15.66 -27.30
N ARG A 15 -3.14 -14.83 -28.36
CA ARG A 15 -3.25 -13.37 -28.21
C ARG A 15 -4.63 -12.95 -27.68
N ALA A 16 -5.72 -13.52 -28.20
CA ALA A 16 -7.07 -13.25 -27.67
C ALA A 16 -7.22 -13.69 -26.22
N ARG A 17 -6.68 -14.86 -25.87
CA ARG A 17 -6.67 -15.37 -24.49
C ARG A 17 -6.02 -14.39 -23.51
N LYS A 18 -4.84 -13.85 -23.86
CA LYS A 18 -4.14 -12.86 -23.03
C LYS A 18 -4.94 -11.58 -22.81
N VAL A 19 -5.65 -11.12 -23.85
CA VAL A 19 -6.52 -9.94 -23.77
C VAL A 19 -7.67 -10.19 -22.79
N LEU A 20 -8.36 -11.32 -22.89
CA LEU A 20 -9.49 -11.67 -22.02
C LEU A 20 -9.04 -11.88 -20.56
N GLN A 21 -7.88 -12.51 -20.34
CA GLN A 21 -7.30 -12.67 -19.00
C GLN A 21 -6.89 -11.33 -18.37
N HIS A 22 -6.40 -10.39 -19.18
CA HIS A 22 -6.09 -9.04 -18.70
C HIS A 22 -7.39 -8.31 -18.29
N GLU A 23 -8.46 -8.48 -19.05
CA GLU A 23 -9.77 -7.92 -18.74
C GLU A 23 -10.37 -8.51 -17.45
N GLN A 24 -10.18 -9.81 -17.19
CA GLN A 24 -10.55 -10.44 -15.92
C GLN A 24 -9.78 -9.83 -14.72
N ARG A 25 -8.48 -9.59 -14.87
CA ARG A 25 -7.64 -8.99 -13.81
C ARG A 25 -7.99 -7.54 -13.52
N THR A 26 -8.50 -6.83 -14.52
CA THR A 26 -8.91 -5.41 -14.40
C THR A 26 -10.38 -5.26 -14.03
N ASN A 27 -11.03 -6.34 -13.60
CA ASN A 27 -12.41 -6.36 -13.14
C ASN A 27 -13.43 -5.88 -14.19
N HIS A 28 -13.26 -6.31 -15.46
CA HIS A 28 -14.26 -6.14 -16.52
C HIS A 28 -14.55 -4.66 -16.89
N GLN A 29 -13.52 -3.79 -16.80
CA GLN A 29 -13.64 -2.34 -16.96
C GLN A 29 -13.65 -1.83 -18.42
N ASP A 30 -13.52 -2.70 -19.43
CA ASP A 30 -13.36 -2.42 -20.87
C ASP A 30 -12.16 -1.48 -21.15
N ARG A 31 -11.05 -1.71 -20.43
CA ARG A 31 -9.86 -0.82 -20.48
C ARG A 31 -8.63 -1.46 -21.11
N ALA A 32 -8.66 -2.77 -21.38
CA ALA A 32 -7.53 -3.53 -21.89
C ALA A 32 -6.96 -2.97 -23.22
N ILE A 33 -7.81 -2.37 -24.08
CA ILE A 33 -7.42 -1.97 -25.44
C ILE A 33 -7.93 -0.56 -25.74
N LYS A 34 -7.03 0.34 -26.13
CA LYS A 34 -7.33 1.70 -26.60
C LYS A 34 -6.71 1.94 -27.99
N PRO A 35 -7.41 2.62 -28.92
CA PRO A 35 -8.79 3.10 -28.81
C PRO A 35 -9.81 1.99 -29.18
N GLY A 36 -10.96 1.95 -28.48
CA GLY A 36 -12.12 1.16 -28.90
C GLY A 36 -12.57 0.02 -27.98
N GLY A 37 -11.81 -0.35 -26.94
CA GLY A 37 -12.19 -1.39 -25.97
C GLY A 37 -12.13 -2.82 -26.53
N LEU A 38 -12.72 -3.77 -25.79
CA LEU A 38 -12.75 -5.18 -26.13
C LEU A 38 -13.62 -5.46 -27.36
N GLU A 39 -14.72 -4.72 -27.54
CA GLU A 39 -15.63 -4.85 -28.69
C GLU A 39 -14.94 -4.46 -30.02
N ALA A 40 -14.15 -3.39 -30.04
CA ALA A 40 -13.39 -3.04 -31.25
C ALA A 40 -12.26 -4.05 -31.53
N PHE A 41 -11.71 -4.66 -30.48
CA PHE A 41 -10.74 -5.73 -30.62
C PHE A 41 -11.37 -6.98 -31.22
N THR A 42 -12.54 -7.41 -30.74
CA THR A 42 -13.18 -8.64 -31.23
C THR A 42 -13.59 -8.56 -32.68
N VAL A 43 -14.06 -7.39 -33.14
CA VAL A 43 -14.38 -7.17 -34.57
C VAL A 43 -13.12 -7.32 -35.44
N ARG A 44 -12.03 -6.62 -35.09
CA ARG A 44 -10.76 -6.73 -35.83
C ARG A 44 -10.18 -8.13 -35.76
N TRP A 45 -10.30 -8.76 -34.59
CA TRP A 45 -9.81 -10.11 -34.37
C TRP A 45 -10.56 -11.13 -35.21
N TYR A 46 -11.89 -11.02 -35.27
CA TYR A 46 -12.73 -11.88 -36.09
C TYR A 46 -12.47 -11.71 -37.59
N GLU A 47 -12.30 -10.47 -38.07
CA GLU A 47 -11.95 -10.20 -39.47
C GLU A 47 -10.64 -10.91 -39.86
N GLU A 48 -9.58 -10.72 -39.08
CA GLU A 48 -8.28 -11.35 -39.30
C GLU A 48 -8.37 -12.89 -39.18
N ALA A 49 -9.03 -13.42 -38.15
CA ALA A 49 -9.21 -14.87 -37.96
C ALA A 49 -9.98 -15.50 -39.14
N SER A 50 -11.05 -14.86 -39.62
CA SER A 50 -11.86 -15.36 -40.72
C SER A 50 -11.08 -15.45 -42.04
N THR A 51 -10.15 -14.51 -42.28
CA THR A 51 -9.27 -14.55 -43.47
C THR A 51 -8.27 -15.70 -43.37
N LEU A 52 -7.74 -15.96 -42.16
CA LEU A 52 -6.85 -17.07 -41.90
C LEU A 52 -7.57 -18.42 -42.09
N CYS A 53 -8.77 -18.59 -41.52
CA CYS A 53 -9.58 -19.80 -41.67
C CYS A 53 -9.95 -20.08 -43.14
N LYS A 54 -10.28 -19.05 -43.93
CA LYS A 54 -10.53 -19.18 -45.38
C LYS A 54 -9.29 -19.64 -46.15
N SER A 55 -8.10 -19.23 -45.70
CA SER A 55 -6.83 -19.65 -46.32
C SER A 55 -6.36 -21.05 -45.90
N THR A 56 -6.78 -21.53 -44.71
CA THR A 56 -6.40 -22.86 -44.17
C THR A 56 -7.46 -23.93 -44.38
N GLY A 57 -8.70 -23.55 -44.72
CA GLY A 57 -9.83 -24.48 -44.86
C GLY A 57 -10.37 -24.99 -43.51
N GLN A 58 -10.10 -24.30 -42.41
CA GLN A 58 -10.61 -24.64 -41.07
C GLN A 58 -11.99 -24.05 -40.82
N ASP A 59 -12.73 -24.67 -39.89
CA ASP A 59 -14.07 -24.24 -39.51
C ASP A 59 -14.06 -22.83 -38.87
N ILE A 60 -14.93 -21.96 -39.38
CA ILE A 60 -15.06 -20.56 -38.94
C ILE A 60 -16.05 -20.46 -37.76
N GLU A 61 -16.90 -21.46 -37.59
CA GLU A 61 -18.00 -21.49 -36.63
C GLU A 61 -17.58 -21.19 -35.17
N PRO A 62 -16.48 -21.75 -34.63
CA PRO A 62 -16.05 -21.42 -33.25
C PRO A 62 -15.60 -19.96 -33.08
N PHE A 63 -15.01 -19.37 -34.12
CA PHE A 63 -14.56 -17.98 -34.11
C PHE A 63 -15.75 -17.01 -34.16
N HIS A 64 -16.82 -17.41 -34.85
CA HIS A 64 -18.08 -16.66 -34.89
C HIS A 64 -18.77 -16.67 -33.52
N ARG A 65 -18.94 -17.85 -32.91
CA ARG A 65 -19.52 -17.98 -31.55
C ARG A 65 -18.73 -17.21 -30.50
N PHE A 66 -17.39 -17.20 -30.62
CA PHE A 66 -16.54 -16.38 -29.78
C PHE A 66 -16.87 -14.88 -29.88
N ALA A 67 -17.05 -14.37 -31.10
CA ALA A 67 -17.36 -12.96 -31.33
C ALA A 67 -18.76 -12.58 -30.81
N GLU A 68 -19.76 -13.45 -30.96
CA GLU A 68 -21.13 -13.24 -30.46
C GLU A 68 -21.17 -13.02 -28.95
N HIS A 69 -20.40 -13.79 -28.17
CA HIS A 69 -20.36 -13.63 -26.71
C HIS A 69 -19.79 -12.29 -26.26
N LEU A 70 -19.05 -11.58 -27.12
CA LEU A 70 -18.43 -10.30 -26.81
C LEU A 70 -19.08 -9.13 -27.54
N GLU A 71 -20.17 -9.38 -28.28
CA GLU A 71 -20.97 -8.34 -28.91
C GLU A 71 -21.71 -7.51 -27.86
N GLY A 72 -21.65 -6.18 -27.97
CA GLY A 72 -22.30 -5.29 -27.01
C GLY A 72 -21.69 -5.33 -25.59
N TYR A 73 -20.48 -5.88 -25.43
CA TYR A 73 -19.78 -6.00 -24.14
C TYR A 73 -19.74 -4.68 -23.34
N ARG A 74 -19.56 -3.54 -24.02
CA ARG A 74 -19.55 -2.22 -23.38
C ARG A 74 -20.89 -1.82 -22.75
N ARG A 75 -22.01 -2.30 -23.29
CA ARG A 75 -23.36 -1.96 -22.80
C ARG A 75 -23.82 -2.84 -21.63
N GLN A 76 -23.11 -3.95 -21.37
CA GLN A 76 -23.41 -4.88 -20.29
C GLN A 76 -22.92 -4.36 -18.92
N ASP A 77 -23.58 -4.79 -17.85
CA ASP A 77 -23.13 -4.56 -16.48
C ASP A 77 -21.91 -5.44 -16.14
N THR A 78 -21.25 -5.18 -15.00
CA THR A 78 -20.00 -5.88 -14.63
C THR A 78 -20.19 -7.38 -14.42
N MET A 79 -21.37 -7.82 -13.98
CA MET A 79 -21.67 -9.24 -13.75
C MET A 79 -21.92 -9.98 -15.07
N GLN A 80 -22.65 -9.35 -16.00
CA GLN A 80 -22.88 -9.83 -17.36
C GLN A 80 -21.57 -9.90 -18.15
N ARG A 81 -20.72 -8.86 -18.06
CA ARG A 81 -19.38 -8.88 -18.67
C ARG A 81 -18.54 -10.06 -18.18
N ALA A 82 -18.59 -10.36 -16.89
CA ALA A 82 -17.90 -11.51 -16.33
C ALA A 82 -18.45 -12.86 -16.82
N ALA A 83 -19.74 -12.95 -17.12
CA ALA A 83 -20.35 -14.14 -17.72
C ALA A 83 -19.95 -14.28 -19.20
N SER A 84 -20.03 -13.19 -19.97
CA SER A 84 -19.64 -13.09 -21.38
C SER A 84 -18.16 -13.47 -21.59
N LEU A 85 -17.24 -12.97 -20.76
CA LEU A 85 -15.82 -13.35 -20.80
C LEU A 85 -15.60 -14.83 -20.49
N ARG A 86 -16.32 -15.38 -19.51
CA ARG A 86 -16.19 -16.80 -19.15
C ARG A 86 -16.65 -17.71 -20.29
N ALA A 87 -17.76 -17.37 -20.95
CA ALA A 87 -18.23 -18.10 -22.12
C ALA A 87 -17.24 -18.00 -23.30
N ALA A 88 -16.73 -16.80 -23.59
CA ALA A 88 -15.74 -16.60 -24.66
C ALA A 88 -14.42 -17.37 -24.41
N LEU A 89 -13.94 -17.42 -23.16
CA LEU A 89 -12.75 -18.19 -22.81
C LEU A 89 -12.97 -19.71 -22.89
N ALA A 90 -14.18 -20.20 -22.60
CA ALA A 90 -14.50 -21.61 -22.75
C ALA A 90 -14.36 -22.07 -24.21
N ILE A 91 -14.86 -21.29 -25.16
CA ILE A 91 -14.76 -21.56 -26.60
C ILE A 91 -13.30 -21.60 -27.07
N LEU A 92 -12.46 -20.66 -26.59
CA LEU A 92 -11.04 -20.68 -26.94
C LEU A 92 -10.29 -21.88 -26.37
N ASN A 93 -10.76 -22.47 -25.26
CA ASN A 93 -10.15 -23.69 -24.70
C ASN A 93 -10.62 -24.94 -25.47
N GLU A 94 -11.87 -24.99 -25.92
CA GLU A 94 -12.36 -26.06 -26.80
C GLU A 94 -11.60 -26.14 -28.13
N LEU A 95 -11.14 -24.99 -28.66
CA LEU A 95 -10.31 -24.93 -29.86
C LEU A 95 -8.92 -25.57 -29.68
N ASP A 96 -8.29 -25.40 -28.52
CA ASP A 96 -6.98 -26.00 -28.22
C ASP A 96 -7.08 -27.53 -28.02
N GLU A 97 -8.20 -28.02 -27.45
CA GLU A 97 -8.43 -29.46 -27.23
C GLU A 97 -8.67 -30.22 -28.55
N ASN A 98 -9.34 -29.58 -29.53
CA ASN A 98 -9.57 -30.17 -30.85
C ASN A 98 -8.28 -30.26 -31.69
N ASP A 99 -7.36 -29.29 -31.56
CA ASP A 99 -6.05 -29.37 -32.20
C ASP A 99 -5.18 -30.49 -31.59
N ALA A 100 -5.24 -30.69 -30.27
CA ALA A 100 -4.49 -31.75 -29.57
C ALA A 100 -4.94 -33.18 -29.92
N GLN A 101 -6.20 -33.38 -30.32
CA GLN A 101 -6.74 -34.68 -30.75
C GLN A 101 -6.41 -35.01 -32.21
N SER A 102 -5.95 -34.05 -33.01
CA SER A 102 -5.51 -34.25 -34.41
C SER A 102 -4.04 -34.69 -34.54
N SER A 103 -3.22 -34.51 -33.50
CA SER A 103 -1.82 -34.96 -33.46
C SER A 103 -1.68 -36.25 -32.65
N GLY A 104 -1.57 -37.38 -33.36
CA GLY A 104 -1.62 -38.74 -32.81
C GLY A 104 -0.58 -39.09 -31.73
N SER A 105 -1.00 -40.02 -30.87
CA SER A 105 -0.26 -40.73 -29.81
C SER A 105 1.09 -41.33 -30.26
N PRO A 106 1.99 -41.56 -29.28
CA PRO A 106 2.51 -42.91 -29.13
C PRO A 106 2.36 -43.48 -27.71
N VAL A 107 2.15 -44.80 -27.72
CA VAL A 107 1.92 -45.77 -26.63
C VAL A 107 3.08 -45.81 -25.61
N PRO A 108 2.83 -46.11 -24.30
CA PRO A 108 3.89 -46.27 -23.32
C PRO A 108 4.43 -47.71 -23.28
N THR A 109 5.76 -47.86 -23.22
CA THR A 109 6.43 -49.14 -22.92
C THR A 109 7.27 -49.04 -21.66
N VAL A 110 7.10 -50.06 -20.82
CA VAL A 110 7.67 -50.37 -19.51
C VAL A 110 9.15 -50.78 -19.61
N SER A 111 10.02 -50.30 -18.70
CA SER A 111 10.90 -51.15 -17.85
C SER A 111 12.01 -50.40 -17.12
N ASN A 112 11.92 -50.48 -15.79
CA ASN A 112 12.89 -51.11 -14.88
C ASN A 112 14.36 -50.63 -14.79
N GLN A 113 14.69 -50.27 -13.54
CA GLN A 113 15.79 -50.78 -12.71
C GLN A 113 17.15 -50.04 -12.60
N ILE A 114 17.52 -49.88 -11.31
CA ILE A 114 18.86 -49.92 -10.68
C ILE A 114 19.49 -48.56 -10.24
N ALA A 115 19.52 -48.40 -8.91
CA ALA A 115 20.36 -47.52 -8.09
C ALA A 115 21.83 -48.02 -8.10
N PRO A 116 22.89 -47.33 -7.60
CA PRO A 116 22.90 -46.51 -6.38
C PRO A 116 23.77 -45.23 -6.43
N GLY A 117 23.67 -44.39 -5.37
CA GLY A 117 24.64 -43.33 -5.05
C GLY A 117 25.94 -43.90 -4.45
N PRO A 118 26.66 -43.19 -3.55
CA PRO A 118 26.64 -41.78 -3.14
C PRO A 118 28.05 -41.14 -3.21
N VAL A 119 28.26 -39.92 -2.69
CA VAL A 119 29.36 -39.56 -1.75
C VAL A 119 29.28 -38.06 -1.46
N ALA A 120 29.05 -37.74 -0.19
CA ALA A 120 29.32 -36.44 0.43
C ALA A 120 30.74 -36.43 1.02
N ARG A 121 31.41 -35.27 1.00
CA ARG A 121 32.54 -34.96 1.88
C ARG A 121 32.37 -33.58 2.50
N GLN A 122 32.49 -33.56 3.83
CA GLN A 122 32.55 -32.40 4.73
C GLN A 122 33.97 -31.79 4.78
N ALA A 123 34.05 -30.50 5.13
CA ALA A 123 34.99 -29.85 6.08
C ALA A 123 34.71 -28.32 6.05
N GLN A 124 34.37 -27.59 7.12
CA GLN A 124 35.19 -27.11 8.26
C GLN A 124 36.47 -26.35 7.81
N SER A 125 36.89 -25.18 8.31
CA SER A 125 36.47 -24.26 9.38
C SER A 125 37.21 -22.90 9.23
N SER A 126 36.70 -21.85 9.91
CA SER A 126 37.41 -20.74 10.61
C SER A 126 38.30 -19.75 9.80
N LYS A 127 38.56 -18.47 10.15
CA LYS A 127 38.62 -17.71 11.44
C LYS A 127 38.85 -16.18 11.16
N GLN A 128 38.53 -15.31 12.15
CA GLN A 128 39.23 -14.04 12.56
C GLN A 128 39.15 -12.76 11.66
N THR A 129 39.15 -11.47 12.11
CA THR A 129 39.05 -10.70 13.39
C THR A 129 38.88 -9.18 13.08
N GLN A 130 38.44 -8.38 14.08
CA GLN A 130 38.73 -6.92 14.34
C GLN A 130 38.17 -5.85 13.38
N SER A 131 37.93 -4.57 13.73
CA SER A 131 37.73 -3.73 14.94
C SER A 131 37.62 -2.28 14.41
N SER A 132 36.90 -1.38 15.11
CA SER A 132 37.27 0.03 15.43
C SER A 132 36.21 1.11 15.17
N ARG A 133 36.18 2.06 16.12
CA ARG A 133 35.34 3.26 16.36
C ARG A 133 35.73 4.48 15.52
N GLU A 134 34.84 5.48 15.44
CA GLU A 134 34.99 6.91 15.86
C GLU A 134 33.80 7.75 15.31
N THR A 135 32.98 8.46 16.11
CA THR A 135 33.11 9.82 16.73
C THR A 135 32.77 10.97 15.75
N GLU A 136 31.75 11.79 16.06
CA GLU A 136 31.86 13.26 16.14
C GLU A 136 30.55 14.00 16.51
N GLN A 137 30.74 15.20 17.06
CA GLN A 137 29.83 16.06 17.81
C GLN A 137 29.75 17.46 17.15
N ARG A 138 28.60 18.12 17.34
CA ARG A 138 28.37 19.57 17.66
C ARG A 138 28.23 20.69 16.59
N LEU A 139 27.44 21.68 17.04
CA LEU A 139 27.23 23.12 16.66
C LEU A 139 26.16 23.40 15.60
N SER A 140 25.32 24.46 15.62
CA SER A 140 24.86 25.48 16.59
C SER A 140 23.87 26.46 15.89
N GLU A 141 22.94 27.02 16.66
CA GLU A 141 22.32 28.38 16.55
C GLU A 141 21.25 28.77 15.50
N ALA A 142 20.36 29.66 15.97
CA ALA A 142 19.05 30.14 15.47
C ALA A 142 19.18 31.43 14.59
N PRO A 143 18.15 32.23 14.18
CA PRO A 143 16.96 32.67 14.93
C PRO A 143 15.62 32.85 14.17
N SER A 144 14.63 33.26 14.97
CA SER A 144 13.26 33.73 14.78
C SER A 144 12.96 34.84 13.75
N ALA A 145 11.74 34.83 13.17
CA ALA A 145 10.91 36.01 12.78
C ALA A 145 9.50 35.50 12.34
N SER A 146 8.44 35.72 13.11
CA SER A 146 7.48 36.85 13.08
C SER A 146 6.37 36.78 12.00
N LEU A 147 5.17 36.43 12.47
CA LEU A 147 3.83 36.93 12.13
C LEU A 147 3.68 37.87 10.92
N SER A 148 2.75 37.54 10.03
CA SER A 148 1.76 38.52 9.55
C SER A 148 0.46 37.83 9.14
N HIS A 149 -0.61 38.23 9.82
CA HIS A 149 -2.00 37.98 9.46
C HIS A 149 -2.35 38.74 8.20
N THR A 150 -3.09 38.13 7.26
CA THR A 150 -4.00 38.89 6.41
C THR A 150 -5.27 38.08 6.20
N SER A 151 -6.33 38.64 6.75
CA SER A 151 -7.71 38.20 6.72
C SER A 151 -8.33 38.58 5.38
N ILE A 152 -8.93 37.62 4.66
CA ILE A 152 -9.94 37.90 3.63
C ILE A 152 -11.14 36.97 3.86
N GLN A 153 -12.14 37.58 4.49
CA GLN A 153 -13.58 37.47 4.30
C GLN A 153 -14.12 36.28 3.49
N GLN A 154 -14.86 35.43 4.22
CA GLN A 154 -15.97 34.64 3.69
C GLN A 154 -17.17 35.53 3.33
N ALA A 155 -17.93 35.10 2.32
CA ALA A 155 -19.36 35.40 2.18
C ALA A 155 -20.04 34.25 1.40
N PRO A 156 -21.37 34.03 1.58
CA PRO A 156 -21.92 32.69 1.85
C PRO A 156 -23.01 32.24 0.87
N THR A 157 -23.33 30.93 0.82
CA THR A 157 -24.67 30.40 0.44
C THR A 157 -24.80 28.95 0.93
N LYS A 158 -25.47 28.70 2.06
CA LYS A 158 -26.88 28.26 2.26
C LYS A 158 -27.26 26.85 1.73
N PRO A 159 -28.00 26.05 2.52
CA PRO A 159 -28.11 24.60 2.39
C PRO A 159 -29.39 24.15 1.66
N ILE A 160 -29.40 22.91 1.16
CA ILE A 160 -30.63 22.21 0.81
C ILE A 160 -30.76 20.95 1.67
N ARG A 161 -31.98 20.80 2.18
CA ARG A 161 -32.47 19.89 3.19
C ARG A 161 -32.59 18.43 2.73
N SER A 162 -32.61 17.61 3.76
CA SER A 162 -33.09 16.26 3.92
C SER A 162 -34.54 16.04 3.47
N ASP A 163 -34.86 14.80 3.14
CA ASP A 163 -35.85 13.93 3.81
C ASP A 163 -36.23 12.81 2.82
N ASP A 164 -36.07 11.54 3.19
CA ASP A 164 -37.22 10.78 3.69
C ASP A 164 -36.87 9.30 3.96
N THR A 165 -37.29 8.88 5.14
CA THR A 165 -37.38 7.52 5.67
C THR A 165 -38.59 6.77 5.10
N THR A 166 -38.51 5.45 4.88
CA THR A 166 -39.32 4.42 5.59
C THR A 166 -39.15 2.99 5.02
N PRO A 167 -39.45 1.95 5.82
CA PRO A 167 -38.90 0.59 5.72
C PRO A 167 -39.92 -0.45 5.21
N LEU A 168 -39.44 -1.65 4.84
CA LEU A 168 -40.29 -2.82 4.61
C LEU A 168 -39.73 -4.08 5.30
N GLU A 169 -40.68 -4.82 5.85
CA GLU A 169 -40.60 -5.97 6.75
C GLU A 169 -40.37 -7.33 6.05
N HIS A 170 -39.78 -8.24 6.84
CA HIS A 170 -40.02 -9.69 6.97
C HIS A 170 -40.45 -10.55 5.77
N SER A 171 -39.66 -11.59 5.48
CA SER A 171 -40.20 -12.94 5.33
C SER A 171 -39.16 -14.01 5.66
N ASN A 172 -39.52 -14.84 6.63
CA ASN A 172 -38.82 -16.04 7.11
C ASN A 172 -39.31 -17.26 6.32
N ASN A 173 -38.41 -18.11 5.82
CA ASN A 173 -38.67 -19.50 5.42
C ASN A 173 -37.30 -20.13 5.09
N GLY A 174 -36.88 -21.32 5.49
CA GLY A 174 -37.46 -22.46 6.18
C GLY A 174 -36.40 -23.58 6.09
N TYR A 175 -36.20 -24.31 7.18
CA TYR A 175 -35.17 -25.35 7.36
C TYR A 175 -35.26 -26.50 6.34
N LYS A 176 -34.10 -27.06 5.95
CA LYS A 176 -33.95 -28.53 5.84
C LYS A 176 -32.51 -29.01 6.08
N LYS A 177 -32.38 -29.74 7.19
CA LYS A 177 -31.24 -30.49 7.70
C LYS A 177 -31.15 -31.83 6.97
N ILE A 178 -29.98 -32.20 6.45
CA ILE A 178 -29.62 -33.59 6.14
C ILE A 178 -28.21 -33.83 6.67
N GLU A 179 -28.12 -34.65 7.71
CA GLU A 179 -26.89 -35.27 8.20
C GLU A 179 -26.58 -36.50 7.34
N GLN A 180 -25.34 -36.66 6.88
CA GLN A 180 -24.75 -37.98 6.65
C GLN A 180 -23.29 -38.00 7.10
N LYS A 181 -23.00 -38.93 8.01
CA LYS A 181 -21.67 -39.37 8.45
C LYS A 181 -20.97 -40.15 7.34
N GLY A 182 -19.66 -39.93 7.19
CA GLY A 182 -18.75 -40.80 6.45
C GLY A 182 -17.30 -40.44 6.72
N GLU A 183 -16.59 -41.28 7.49
CA GLU A 183 -15.18 -41.11 7.85
C GLU A 183 -14.20 -41.58 6.75
N MET A 184 -13.14 -40.77 6.59
CA MET A 184 -11.74 -41.07 6.27
C MET A 184 -11.34 -41.79 4.96
N LYS A 185 -10.48 -41.09 4.18
CA LYS A 185 -9.10 -41.55 3.92
C LYS A 185 -8.16 -40.39 3.53
N LYS A 186 -6.95 -40.47 4.09
CA LYS A 186 -5.83 -39.50 4.08
C LYS A 186 -5.23 -39.28 2.69
N GLY A 187 -4.93 -38.03 2.38
CA GLY A 187 -4.08 -37.60 1.26
C GLY A 187 -3.48 -36.22 1.52
N ALA A 188 -2.70 -36.08 2.59
CA ALA A 188 -1.96 -34.85 2.87
C ALA A 188 -0.61 -34.86 2.14
N SER A 189 -0.37 -33.89 1.26
CA SER A 189 0.90 -33.14 1.15
C SER A 189 0.96 -32.32 -0.14
N ARG A 190 0.30 -31.15 -0.16
CA ARG A 190 0.75 -29.93 -0.87
C ARG A 190 -0.16 -28.70 -0.68
N GLU A 191 -1.41 -28.87 -0.28
CA GLU A 191 -2.35 -27.75 -0.04
C GLU A 191 -2.19 -27.05 1.33
N SER A 192 -1.59 -27.71 2.32
CA SER A 192 -1.59 -27.26 3.72
C SER A 192 -0.76 -26.01 4.04
N ALA A 193 -0.05 -25.42 3.07
CA ALA A 193 0.73 -24.20 3.28
C ALA A 193 0.02 -22.92 2.79
N GLN A 194 -1.05 -23.04 1.99
CA GLN A 194 -1.81 -21.89 1.46
C GLN A 194 -3.11 -21.59 2.23
N GLU A 195 -3.66 -22.56 2.97
CA GLU A 195 -4.92 -22.37 3.71
C GLU A 195 -4.77 -21.73 5.11
N ALA A 196 -3.54 -21.64 5.65
CA ALA A 196 -3.31 -21.34 7.06
C ALA A 196 -3.61 -19.88 7.50
N ASN A 197 -3.86 -18.95 6.58
CA ASN A 197 -4.04 -17.52 6.89
C ASN A 197 -5.45 -16.99 6.59
N SER A 198 -6.47 -17.86 6.60
CA SER A 198 -7.86 -17.43 6.43
C SER A 198 -8.47 -17.00 7.76
N ILE A 199 -8.88 -15.73 7.86
CA ILE A 199 -9.61 -15.21 9.02
C ILE A 199 -11.01 -15.84 9.02
N GLN A 200 -11.33 -16.63 10.05
CA GLN A 200 -12.66 -17.20 10.21
C GLN A 200 -13.64 -16.10 10.65
N LEU A 201 -14.56 -15.74 9.76
CA LEU A 201 -15.68 -14.86 10.06
C LEU A 201 -16.91 -15.72 10.33
N GLU A 202 -17.50 -15.61 11.52
CA GLU A 202 -18.72 -16.37 11.84
C GLU A 202 -19.94 -15.77 11.12
N ALA A 203 -20.84 -16.65 10.67
CA ALA A 203 -22.09 -16.24 10.05
C ALA A 203 -22.98 -15.52 11.08
N GLY A 204 -23.34 -14.26 10.80
CA GLY A 204 -24.21 -13.44 11.67
C GLY A 204 -23.49 -12.31 12.43
N MET A 205 -22.17 -12.14 12.25
CA MET A 205 -21.46 -10.98 12.80
C MET A 205 -22.01 -9.66 12.26
N SER A 206 -22.18 -8.65 13.14
CA SER A 206 -22.49 -7.29 12.70
C SER A 206 -21.30 -6.70 11.93
N GLN A 207 -21.57 -5.78 11.00
CA GLN A 207 -20.53 -5.15 10.17
C GLN A 207 -19.38 -4.55 11.01
N GLY A 208 -19.72 -3.93 12.14
CA GLY A 208 -18.72 -3.38 13.07
C GLY A 208 -17.90 -4.46 13.77
N HIS A 209 -18.50 -5.59 14.15
CA HIS A 209 -17.77 -6.70 14.75
C HIS A 209 -16.84 -7.37 13.72
N THR A 210 -17.30 -7.56 12.49
CA THR A 210 -16.46 -8.06 11.39
C THR A 210 -15.25 -7.16 11.15
N ALA A 211 -15.45 -5.84 11.08
CA ALA A 211 -14.37 -4.87 10.92
C ALA A 211 -13.33 -4.97 12.05
N LEU A 212 -13.78 -5.02 13.31
CA LEU A 212 -12.88 -5.15 14.45
C LEU A 212 -12.11 -6.48 14.46
N THR A 213 -12.76 -7.58 14.07
CA THR A 213 -12.10 -8.89 13.95
C THR A 213 -11.02 -8.89 12.87
N LEU A 214 -11.29 -8.27 11.72
CA LEU A 214 -10.29 -8.14 10.65
C LEU A 214 -9.11 -7.25 11.06
N LEU A 215 -9.37 -6.15 11.77
CA LEU A 215 -8.33 -5.25 12.27
C LEU A 215 -7.46 -5.91 13.34
N ARG A 216 -8.05 -6.74 14.20
CA ARG A 216 -7.34 -7.49 15.25
C ARG A 216 -6.71 -8.79 14.77
N ALA A 217 -6.93 -9.16 13.51
CA ALA A 217 -6.33 -10.36 12.93
C ALA A 217 -4.79 -10.26 12.96
N ASP A 218 -4.16 -11.42 13.11
CA ASP A 218 -2.71 -11.54 13.11
C ASP A 218 -2.12 -11.02 11.79
N ILE A 219 -0.92 -10.44 11.85
CA ILE A 219 -0.25 -9.83 10.70
C ILE A 219 0.01 -10.82 9.57
N THR A 220 0.07 -12.13 9.86
CA THR A 220 0.15 -13.21 8.87
C THR A 220 -1.06 -13.25 7.92
N ALA A 221 -2.22 -12.71 8.32
CA ALA A 221 -3.38 -12.59 7.45
C ALA A 221 -3.16 -11.63 6.26
N VAL A 222 -2.14 -10.78 6.31
CA VAL A 222 -1.76 -9.89 5.20
C VAL A 222 -1.04 -10.69 4.12
N PRO A 223 -1.53 -10.69 2.86
CA PRO A 223 -0.88 -11.40 1.76
C PRO A 223 0.58 -10.97 1.58
N GLY A 224 1.46 -11.96 1.48
CA GLY A 224 2.90 -11.77 1.35
C GLY A 224 3.65 -11.64 2.68
N VAL A 225 2.96 -11.59 3.82
CA VAL A 225 3.58 -11.73 5.14
C VAL A 225 3.73 -13.21 5.47
N GLY A 226 4.88 -13.78 5.11
CA GLY A 226 5.25 -15.14 5.54
C GLY A 226 5.77 -15.17 6.99
N PRO A 227 6.01 -16.37 7.57
CA PRO A 227 6.44 -16.53 8.96
C PRO A 227 7.69 -15.71 9.30
N SER A 228 8.67 -15.65 8.39
CA SER A 228 9.90 -14.89 8.61
C SER A 228 9.70 -13.37 8.59
N ALA A 229 8.73 -12.87 7.83
CA ALA A 229 8.37 -11.45 7.83
C ALA A 229 7.55 -11.10 9.08
N ALA A 230 6.63 -11.99 9.48
CA ALA A 230 5.84 -11.86 10.71
C ALA A 230 6.75 -11.77 11.94
N THR A 231 7.74 -12.65 12.10
CA THR A 231 8.69 -12.57 13.24
C THR A 231 9.38 -11.20 13.34
N ARG A 232 9.77 -10.62 12.20
CA ARG A 232 10.44 -9.30 12.15
C ARG A 232 9.47 -8.17 12.49
N LEU A 233 8.24 -8.24 12.01
CA LEU A 233 7.17 -7.30 12.37
C LEU A 233 6.82 -7.41 13.87
N HIS A 234 6.83 -8.62 14.44
CA HIS A 234 6.62 -8.82 15.87
C HIS A 234 7.73 -8.17 16.71
N THR A 235 8.98 -8.16 16.24
CA THR A 235 10.08 -7.44 16.90
C THR A 235 9.84 -5.93 16.93
N LEU A 236 9.11 -5.38 15.96
CA LEU A 236 8.66 -3.99 15.94
C LEU A 236 7.43 -3.73 16.84
N GLY A 237 6.91 -4.75 17.52
CA GLY A 237 5.65 -4.67 18.25
C GLY A 237 4.40 -4.74 17.37
N ILE A 238 4.56 -4.97 16.06
CA ILE A 238 3.46 -5.06 15.10
C ILE A 238 2.97 -6.51 15.06
N ARG A 239 1.83 -6.80 15.68
CA ARG A 239 1.26 -8.16 15.73
C ARG A 239 -0.02 -8.29 14.92
N THR A 240 -0.78 -7.20 14.79
CA THR A 240 -2.08 -7.17 14.14
C THR A 240 -2.10 -6.28 12.91
N VAL A 241 -3.14 -6.42 12.08
CA VAL A 241 -3.40 -5.52 10.96
C VAL A 241 -3.55 -4.07 11.44
N GLN A 242 -4.22 -3.87 12.58
CA GLN A 242 -4.36 -2.57 13.23
C GLN A 242 -3.00 -1.99 13.61
N ASP A 243 -2.10 -2.78 14.22
CA ASP A 243 -0.77 -2.28 14.59
C ASP A 243 0.01 -1.77 13.37
N LEU A 244 -0.14 -2.44 12.21
CA LEU A 244 0.50 -2.00 10.98
C LEU A 244 -0.10 -0.70 10.42
N LEU A 245 -1.41 -0.48 10.58
CA LEU A 245 -2.08 0.80 10.23
C LEU A 245 -1.62 1.96 11.12
N PHE A 246 -1.25 1.69 12.38
CA PHE A 246 -0.75 2.71 13.30
C PHE A 246 0.79 2.80 13.31
N TYR A 247 1.48 2.04 12.46
CA TYR A 247 2.93 2.12 12.29
C TYR A 247 3.30 3.22 11.29
N PHE A 248 3.29 4.48 11.74
CA PHE A 248 3.41 5.63 10.85
C PHE A 248 4.81 5.83 10.25
N PRO A 249 4.90 6.40 9.03
CA PRO A 249 6.17 6.77 8.44
C PRO A 249 6.82 7.93 9.20
N ARG A 250 8.16 7.96 9.22
CA ARG A 250 8.96 9.04 9.81
C ARG A 250 8.98 10.28 8.91
N GLU A 251 9.04 10.08 7.60
CA GLU A 251 9.11 11.14 6.61
C GLU A 251 8.47 10.69 5.29
N HIS A 252 8.20 11.64 4.39
CA HIS A 252 7.73 11.39 3.03
C HIS A 252 8.72 12.01 2.05
N ARG A 253 9.16 11.23 1.06
CA ARG A 253 9.92 11.76 -0.08
C ARG A 253 8.98 12.31 -1.12
N ASP A 254 9.13 13.59 -1.43
CA ASP A 254 8.33 14.27 -2.43
C ASP A 254 8.94 14.16 -3.83
N TYR A 255 8.29 13.38 -4.69
CA TYR A 255 8.52 13.26 -6.12
C TYR A 255 7.47 14.03 -6.95
N SER A 256 6.68 14.93 -6.36
CA SER A 256 5.66 15.73 -7.06
C SER A 256 6.22 16.69 -8.09
N ARG A 257 7.49 17.07 -7.92
CA ARG A 257 8.21 18.03 -8.80
C ARG A 257 9.01 17.34 -9.90
N LEU A 258 8.72 16.08 -10.20
CA LEU A 258 9.33 15.40 -11.34
C LEU A 258 8.81 16.00 -12.64
N GLU A 259 9.71 16.61 -13.39
CA GLU A 259 9.43 17.03 -14.77
C GLU A 259 9.51 15.84 -15.72
N LYS A 260 8.66 15.85 -16.75
CA LYS A 260 8.77 14.87 -17.84
C LYS A 260 9.98 15.19 -18.70
N ILE A 261 10.61 14.17 -19.30
CA ILE A 261 11.83 14.32 -20.09
C ILE A 261 11.68 15.38 -21.20
N ALA A 262 10.53 15.40 -21.88
CA ALA A 262 10.25 16.38 -22.93
C ALA A 262 10.24 17.83 -22.42
N ASN A 263 9.80 18.05 -21.18
CA ASN A 263 9.60 19.38 -20.60
C ASN A 263 10.80 19.90 -19.80
N VAL A 264 11.85 19.08 -19.62
CA VAL A 264 13.03 19.49 -18.85
C VAL A 264 13.64 20.77 -19.46
N PRO A 265 13.68 21.89 -18.70
CA PRO A 265 14.21 23.17 -19.16
C PRO A 265 15.73 23.13 -19.32
N PHE A 266 16.26 23.96 -20.22
CA PHE A 266 17.71 24.13 -20.39
C PHE A 266 18.29 25.03 -19.30
N ASN A 267 19.50 24.69 -18.83
CA ASN A 267 20.29 25.48 -17.86
C ASN A 267 19.62 25.70 -16.49
N GLU A 268 18.61 24.91 -16.14
CA GLU A 268 17.94 24.95 -14.84
C GLU A 268 18.17 23.64 -14.08
N LEU A 269 18.17 23.72 -12.74
CA LEU A 269 18.27 22.55 -11.87
C LEU A 269 16.89 21.89 -11.76
N THR A 270 16.74 20.74 -12.37
CA THR A 270 15.46 20.02 -12.44
C THR A 270 15.63 18.58 -11.98
N THR A 271 14.56 17.96 -11.52
CA THR A 271 14.51 16.51 -11.25
C THR A 271 13.60 15.84 -12.27
N THR A 272 14.07 14.77 -12.90
CA THR A 272 13.31 13.98 -13.89
C THR A 272 13.49 12.50 -13.59
N MET A 273 12.55 11.68 -14.06
CA MET A 273 12.62 10.23 -13.93
C MET A 273 12.57 9.57 -15.31
N GLY A 274 13.23 8.42 -15.48
CA GLY A 274 13.06 7.57 -16.65
C GLY A 274 13.63 6.16 -16.47
N LEU A 275 13.20 5.24 -17.32
CA LEU A 275 13.70 3.86 -17.41
C LEU A 275 15.10 3.82 -18.01
N ILE A 276 16.03 3.10 -17.38
CA ILE A 276 17.40 2.93 -17.86
C ILE A 276 17.43 1.94 -19.03
N TRP A 277 17.94 2.37 -20.18
CA TRP A 277 18.09 1.54 -21.40
C TRP A 277 19.52 1.09 -21.66
N GLU A 278 20.49 2.00 -21.55
CA GLU A 278 21.86 1.69 -21.90
C GLU A 278 22.79 2.51 -21.04
N VAL A 279 23.89 1.90 -20.58
CA VAL A 279 24.90 2.54 -19.74
C VAL A 279 26.27 2.29 -20.36
N LYS A 280 26.99 3.38 -20.64
CA LYS A 280 28.33 3.37 -21.24
C LYS A 280 29.26 4.26 -20.44
N THR A 281 30.49 3.81 -20.20
CA THR A 281 31.55 4.64 -19.64
C THR A 281 32.60 4.91 -20.71
N GLN A 282 32.95 6.17 -20.88
CA GLN A 282 33.98 6.62 -21.81
C GLN A 282 35.06 7.39 -21.05
N ARG A 283 36.30 7.33 -21.55
CA ARG A 283 37.41 8.14 -21.02
C ARG A 283 37.56 9.37 -21.90
N ILE A 284 37.56 10.55 -21.29
CA ILE A 284 37.72 11.83 -21.99
C ILE A 284 39.22 12.20 -22.02
N ASN A 285 39.62 13.01 -23.00
CA ASN A 285 40.90 13.71 -23.00
C ASN A 285 41.10 14.44 -21.66
N ASN A 286 42.31 14.34 -21.08
CA ASN A 286 42.69 14.65 -19.68
C ASN A 286 42.43 13.55 -18.64
N GLY A 287 42.20 12.30 -19.05
CA GLY A 287 42.17 11.15 -18.13
C GLY A 287 40.93 11.04 -17.24
N ARG A 288 39.99 11.97 -17.37
CA ARG A 288 38.68 11.97 -16.69
C ARG A 288 37.76 10.92 -17.28
N THR A 289 36.89 10.35 -16.46
CA THR A 289 35.89 9.36 -16.91
C THR A 289 34.52 10.01 -17.02
N ARG A 290 33.70 9.46 -17.92
CA ARG A 290 32.34 9.93 -18.17
C ARG A 290 31.43 8.72 -18.29
N THR A 291 30.55 8.55 -17.32
CA THR A 291 29.49 7.54 -17.38
C THR A 291 28.26 8.19 -17.98
N ILE A 292 27.69 7.61 -19.02
CA ILE A 292 26.49 8.09 -19.70
C ILE A 292 25.46 6.97 -19.64
N ALA A 293 24.26 7.29 -19.16
CA ALA A 293 23.11 6.41 -19.28
C ALA A 293 22.05 7.05 -20.19
N THR A 294 21.35 6.22 -20.95
CA THR A 294 20.15 6.64 -21.71
C THR A 294 18.94 6.29 -20.87
N ILE A 295 18.17 7.29 -20.46
CA ILE A 295 16.88 7.08 -19.80
C ILE A 295 15.73 7.47 -20.73
N SER A 296 14.56 6.84 -20.58
CA SER A 296 13.35 7.25 -21.29
C SER A 296 12.11 7.21 -20.42
N ASP A 297 11.14 8.03 -20.77
CA ASP A 297 9.78 8.02 -20.24
C ASP A 297 8.78 7.94 -21.41
N GLU A 298 7.48 8.16 -21.15
CA GLU A 298 6.48 8.19 -22.22
C GLU A 298 6.62 9.39 -23.20
N THR A 299 7.44 10.39 -22.86
CA THR A 299 7.57 11.64 -23.62
C THR A 299 8.83 11.72 -24.46
N GLY A 300 9.88 10.98 -24.11
CA GLY A 300 11.12 10.99 -24.88
C GLY A 300 12.28 10.25 -24.25
N LYS A 301 13.48 10.53 -24.79
CA LYS A 301 14.75 9.96 -24.35
C LYS A 301 15.68 11.09 -23.89
N LEU A 302 16.43 10.84 -22.83
CA LEU A 302 17.42 11.76 -22.28
C LEU A 302 18.74 11.04 -22.02
N TYR A 303 19.84 11.67 -22.45
CA TYR A 303 21.19 11.21 -22.09
C TYR A 303 21.58 11.87 -20.77
N VAL A 304 21.75 11.07 -19.72
CA VAL A 304 22.20 11.52 -18.40
C VAL A 304 23.67 11.17 -18.23
N SER A 305 24.47 12.11 -17.72
CA SER A 305 25.92 11.94 -17.61
C SER A 305 26.45 12.28 -16.22
N TRP A 306 27.45 11.49 -15.79
CA TRP A 306 28.23 11.68 -14.57
C TRP A 306 29.71 11.80 -14.92
N PHE A 307 30.37 12.84 -14.42
CA PHE A 307 31.81 13.03 -14.59
C PHE A 307 32.58 12.41 -13.42
N ASN A 308 33.67 11.73 -13.73
CA ASN A 308 34.58 11.06 -12.80
C ASN A 308 33.93 9.98 -11.90
N GLN A 309 32.77 9.43 -12.29
CA GLN A 309 32.03 8.41 -11.53
C GLN A 309 31.93 7.10 -12.31
N GLY A 310 33.08 6.50 -12.63
CA GLY A 310 33.14 5.24 -13.39
C GLY A 310 32.53 4.04 -12.65
N TYR A 311 32.50 4.06 -11.32
CA TYR A 311 31.92 2.99 -10.50
C TYR A 311 30.42 2.79 -10.74
N LEU A 312 29.71 3.85 -11.14
CA LEU A 312 28.27 3.81 -11.43
C LEU A 312 27.92 2.90 -12.60
N GLN A 313 28.87 2.58 -13.48
CA GLN A 313 28.59 1.70 -14.61
C GLN A 313 28.01 0.36 -14.17
N LYS A 314 28.65 -0.31 -13.20
CA LYS A 314 28.20 -1.63 -12.73
C LYS A 314 26.84 -1.54 -12.04
N GLN A 315 26.63 -0.49 -11.25
CA GLN A 315 25.39 -0.26 -10.51
C GLN A 315 24.21 0.01 -11.45
N LEU A 316 24.37 0.93 -12.41
CA LEU A 316 23.32 1.27 -13.37
C LEU A 316 23.08 0.17 -14.41
N GLN A 317 24.11 -0.62 -14.76
CA GLN A 317 23.93 -1.81 -15.61
C GLN A 317 23.13 -2.91 -14.89
N ALA A 318 23.37 -3.11 -13.59
CA ALA A 318 22.58 -4.04 -12.79
C ALA A 318 21.10 -3.60 -12.67
N ALA A 319 20.86 -2.28 -12.68
CA ALA A 319 19.53 -1.68 -12.67
C ALA A 319 18.97 -1.40 -14.08
N HIS A 320 19.45 -2.11 -15.11
CA HIS A 320 18.91 -1.97 -16.46
C HIS A 320 17.43 -2.33 -16.51
N GLY A 321 16.59 -1.46 -17.08
CA GLY A 321 15.14 -1.60 -17.08
C GLY A 321 14.46 -1.07 -15.82
N ASP A 322 15.21 -0.53 -14.86
CA ASP A 322 14.66 0.13 -13.67
C ASP A 322 14.49 1.62 -13.91
N TYR A 323 13.67 2.24 -13.08
CA TYR A 323 13.54 3.69 -13.04
C TYR A 323 14.75 4.31 -12.35
N LEU A 324 15.20 5.44 -12.89
CA LEU A 324 16.23 6.29 -12.33
C LEU A 324 15.64 7.68 -12.15
N VAL A 325 15.71 8.20 -10.93
CA VAL A 325 15.43 9.60 -10.62
C VAL A 325 16.75 10.35 -10.64
N VAL A 326 16.84 11.38 -11.46
CA VAL A 326 18.04 12.21 -11.58
C VAL A 326 17.70 13.66 -11.31
N THR A 327 18.53 14.32 -10.50
CA THR A 327 18.51 15.77 -10.31
C THR A 327 19.75 16.36 -10.93
N GLY A 328 19.59 17.36 -11.80
CA GLY A 328 20.68 17.87 -12.61
C GLY A 328 20.27 19.00 -13.53
N ILE A 329 21.15 19.31 -14.49
CA ILE A 329 20.97 20.43 -15.43
C ILE A 329 21.05 19.90 -16.86
N LYS A 330 20.05 20.21 -17.68
CA LYS A 330 20.07 19.96 -19.11
C LYS A 330 20.92 21.02 -19.80
N GLN A 331 21.99 20.59 -20.44
CA GLN A 331 22.95 21.48 -21.12
C GLN A 331 23.41 20.88 -22.45
N ARG A 332 24.01 21.70 -23.31
CA ARG A 332 24.68 21.21 -24.52
C ARG A 332 26.12 20.85 -24.18
N PHE A 333 26.53 19.64 -24.55
CA PHE A 333 27.91 19.18 -24.47
C PHE A 333 28.39 18.81 -25.88
N GLY A 334 29.15 19.71 -26.49
CA GLY A 334 29.45 19.64 -27.92
C GLY A 334 28.17 19.73 -28.76
N ASN A 335 27.98 18.78 -29.68
CA ASN A 335 26.80 18.73 -30.56
C ASN A 335 25.62 17.96 -29.96
N LYS A 336 25.69 17.51 -28.70
CA LYS A 336 24.66 16.70 -28.05
C LYS A 336 24.03 17.43 -26.87
N VAL A 337 22.73 17.21 -26.66
CA VAL A 337 22.01 17.64 -25.46
C VAL A 337 22.14 16.54 -24.42
N GLU A 338 22.63 16.90 -23.24
CA GLU A 338 22.84 15.97 -22.15
C GLU A 338 22.39 16.58 -20.83
N PHE A 339 22.05 15.71 -19.89
CA PHE A 339 21.64 16.07 -18.56
C PHE A 339 22.78 15.75 -17.60
N SER A 340 23.42 16.79 -17.06
CA SER A 340 24.53 16.65 -16.11
C SER A 340 23.96 16.37 -14.74
N VAL A 341 24.17 15.16 -14.25
CA VAL A 341 23.59 14.69 -12.99
C VAL A 341 24.39 15.24 -11.81
N ARG A 342 23.69 15.89 -10.87
CA ARG A 342 24.24 16.32 -9.57
C ARG A 342 23.96 15.31 -8.47
N SER A 343 22.74 14.77 -8.48
CA SER A 343 22.30 13.71 -7.57
C SER A 343 21.46 12.71 -8.35
N HIS A 344 21.54 11.44 -7.98
CA HIS A 344 20.71 10.39 -8.55
C HIS A 344 20.20 9.48 -7.45
N GLU A 345 19.05 8.91 -7.69
CA GLU A 345 18.43 7.91 -6.86
C GLU A 345 17.90 6.81 -7.77
N LEU A 346 18.14 5.56 -7.39
CA LEU A 346 17.53 4.39 -7.99
C LEU A 346 16.32 4.04 -7.13
N PRO A 347 15.13 4.56 -7.44
CA PRO A 347 13.93 4.12 -6.74
C PRO A 347 13.73 2.63 -6.96
N GLU A 348 13.24 1.94 -5.94
CA GLU A 348 12.95 0.52 -6.08
C GLU A 348 11.76 0.32 -7.03
N GLN A 349 11.86 -0.65 -7.95
CA GLN A 349 10.80 -1.00 -8.90
C GLN A 349 9.42 -1.11 -8.21
N GLY A 350 8.48 -0.23 -8.57
CA GLY A 350 7.10 -0.19 -8.06
C GLY A 350 6.77 1.04 -7.21
N ASP A 351 7.77 1.75 -6.68
CA ASP A 351 7.55 2.88 -5.78
C ASP A 351 6.93 4.10 -6.44
N LEU A 352 7.25 4.37 -7.70
CA LEU A 352 6.68 5.51 -8.40
C LEU A 352 5.48 5.16 -9.27
N LEU A 353 5.26 3.87 -9.55
CA LEU A 353 4.12 3.40 -10.35
C LEU A 353 2.84 3.26 -9.51
N ASN A 354 2.95 2.90 -8.22
CA ASN A 354 1.78 2.56 -7.39
C ASN A 354 1.51 3.53 -6.23
N THR A 355 2.41 4.48 -5.93
CA THR A 355 2.48 5.09 -4.59
C THR A 355 2.19 6.59 -4.55
N GLY A 356 1.77 7.19 -5.66
CA GLY A 356 1.54 8.63 -5.72
C GLY A 356 2.85 9.43 -5.69
N ARG A 357 2.72 10.75 -5.61
CA ARG A 357 3.86 11.67 -5.73
C ARG A 357 4.70 11.77 -4.46
N MET A 358 4.20 11.30 -3.31
CA MET A 358 4.93 11.29 -2.04
C MET A 358 5.08 9.86 -1.51
N VAL A 359 6.32 9.41 -1.35
CA VAL A 359 6.63 8.03 -0.93
C VAL A 359 6.97 8.02 0.57
N PRO A 360 6.27 7.22 1.40
CA PRO A 360 6.56 7.14 2.83
C PRO A 360 7.86 6.40 3.13
N ILE A 361 8.57 6.89 4.15
CA ILE A 361 9.78 6.29 4.70
C ILE A 361 9.50 5.91 6.14
N TYR A 362 9.57 4.61 6.40
CA TYR A 362 9.41 4.05 7.73
C TYR A 362 10.76 3.87 8.42
N PRO A 363 10.83 3.82 9.76
CA PRO A 363 12.02 3.37 10.46
C PRO A 363 12.41 1.95 10.00
N LEU A 364 13.64 1.77 9.51
CA LEU A 364 14.10 0.45 9.07
C LEU A 364 14.51 -0.41 10.27
N THR A 365 14.20 -1.71 10.18
CA THR A 365 14.73 -2.74 11.07
C THR A 365 15.62 -3.72 10.32
N GLU A 366 16.57 -4.31 11.03
CA GLU A 366 17.47 -5.31 10.48
C GLU A 366 16.68 -6.44 9.80
N GLY A 367 16.94 -6.63 8.51
CA GLY A 367 16.31 -7.66 7.71
C GLY A 367 14.92 -7.31 7.14
N LEU A 368 14.24 -6.22 7.53
CA LEU A 368 13.02 -5.81 6.82
C LEU A 368 13.35 -4.74 5.78
N HIS A 369 13.21 -5.09 4.50
CA HIS A 369 13.43 -4.13 3.42
C HIS A 369 12.29 -3.11 3.37
N ALA A 370 12.63 -1.83 3.16
CA ALA A 370 11.66 -0.74 3.05
C ALA A 370 10.58 -1.03 2.00
N LYS A 371 10.96 -1.63 0.86
CA LYS A 371 10.04 -2.13 -0.18
C LYS A 371 8.94 -3.04 0.34
N THR A 372 9.36 -4.02 1.12
CA THR A 372 8.47 -5.06 1.63
C THR A 372 7.48 -4.47 2.61
N LEU A 373 7.95 -3.59 3.50
CA LEU A 373 7.10 -2.88 4.44
C LEU A 373 6.11 -1.96 3.71
N ARG A 374 6.56 -1.15 2.75
CA ARG A 374 5.70 -0.30 1.91
C ARG A 374 4.63 -1.10 1.19
N ARG A 375 4.96 -2.29 0.67
CA ARG A 375 3.96 -3.16 0.03
C ARG A 375 2.89 -3.62 1.03
N PHE A 376 3.29 -4.01 2.24
CA PHE A 376 2.35 -4.44 3.28
C PHE A 376 1.49 -3.28 3.77
N THR A 377 2.07 -2.13 4.05
CA THR A 377 1.33 -0.95 4.51
C THR A 377 0.39 -0.44 3.42
N LYS A 378 0.82 -0.39 2.16
CA LYS A 378 -0.07 -0.02 1.04
C LYS A 378 -1.28 -0.93 0.94
N TYR A 379 -1.06 -2.25 0.96
CA TYR A 379 -2.14 -3.23 0.92
C TYR A 379 -3.11 -3.04 2.10
N VAL A 380 -2.58 -2.86 3.31
CA VAL A 380 -3.38 -2.75 4.52
C VAL A 380 -4.15 -1.43 4.58
N VAL A 381 -3.54 -0.32 4.18
CA VAL A 381 -4.19 0.99 4.08
C VAL A 381 -5.34 0.94 3.08
N ASP A 382 -5.08 0.45 1.86
CA ASP A 382 -6.08 0.43 0.78
C ASP A 382 -7.30 -0.43 1.13
N ARG A 383 -7.13 -1.48 1.94
CA ARG A 383 -8.19 -2.44 2.25
C ARG A 383 -8.87 -2.22 3.60
N TYR A 384 -8.12 -1.82 4.63
CA TYR A 384 -8.59 -1.82 6.01
C TYR A 384 -8.67 -0.43 6.65
N ALA A 385 -8.04 0.62 6.09
CA ALA A 385 -8.11 1.95 6.71
C ALA A 385 -9.56 2.44 6.85
N GLN A 386 -10.41 2.20 5.84
CA GLN A 386 -11.84 2.55 5.87
C GLN A 386 -12.66 1.83 6.95
N MET A 387 -12.13 0.73 7.50
CA MET A 387 -12.80 -0.05 8.54
C MET A 387 -12.49 0.46 9.96
N LEU A 388 -11.59 1.45 10.10
CA LEU A 388 -11.25 2.02 11.40
C LEU A 388 -12.47 2.73 12.02
N PRO A 389 -12.86 2.35 13.25
CA PRO A 389 -13.98 3.01 13.93
C PRO A 389 -13.61 4.43 14.30
N GLU A 390 -14.50 5.38 14.01
CA GLU A 390 -14.37 6.76 14.48
C GLU A 390 -14.64 6.79 15.99
N HIS A 391 -13.68 7.30 16.76
CA HIS A 391 -13.76 7.37 18.22
C HIS A 391 -14.08 8.78 18.72
N LEU A 392 -13.88 9.82 17.90
CA LEU A 392 -14.27 11.18 18.27
C LEU A 392 -15.77 11.40 18.03
N PRO A 393 -16.50 11.98 19.00
CA PRO A 393 -17.86 12.45 18.77
C PRO A 393 -17.92 13.44 17.62
N LEU A 394 -18.99 13.38 16.82
CA LEU A 394 -19.16 14.24 15.64
C LEU A 394 -19.01 15.73 15.97
N ILE A 395 -19.52 16.17 17.11
CA ILE A 395 -19.45 17.55 17.59
C ILE A 395 -18.00 18.01 17.78
N VAL A 396 -17.17 17.20 18.45
CA VAL A 396 -15.75 17.50 18.68
C VAL A 396 -14.99 17.55 17.36
N ARG A 397 -15.25 16.60 16.46
CA ARG A 397 -14.62 16.53 15.15
C ARG A 397 -14.97 17.76 14.28
N MET A 398 -16.23 18.18 14.29
CA MET A 398 -16.68 19.38 13.55
C MET A 398 -16.11 20.65 14.15
N ALA A 399 -16.12 20.81 15.48
CA ALA A 399 -15.55 21.97 16.16
C ALA A 399 -14.04 22.12 15.94
N GLY A 400 -13.31 21.00 15.87
CA GLY A 400 -11.87 20.99 15.61
C GLY A 400 -11.47 21.03 14.13
N GLU A 401 -12.43 21.04 13.20
CA GLU A 401 -12.23 20.91 11.74
C GLU A 401 -11.35 19.71 11.38
N LEU A 402 -11.58 18.58 12.05
CA LEU A 402 -10.75 17.40 11.97
C LEU A 402 -11.27 16.42 10.90
N MET A 403 -10.36 15.91 10.07
CA MET A 403 -10.70 14.87 9.09
C MET A 403 -11.07 13.54 9.79
N PRO A 404 -11.91 12.68 9.20
CA PRO A 404 -12.24 11.37 9.75
C PRO A 404 -10.99 10.50 9.98
N LEU A 405 -10.98 9.68 11.03
CA LEU A 405 -9.83 8.82 11.35
C LEU A 405 -9.39 7.91 10.18
N PRO A 406 -10.29 7.21 9.47
CA PRO A 406 -9.90 6.41 8.31
C PRO A 406 -9.11 7.17 7.25
N GLU A 407 -9.53 8.40 6.98
CA GLU A 407 -8.90 9.27 5.99
C GLU A 407 -7.55 9.78 6.50
N ALA A 408 -7.45 10.14 7.78
CA ALA A 408 -6.19 10.55 8.39
C ALA A 408 -5.14 9.45 8.33
N VAL A 409 -5.51 8.21 8.63
CA VAL A 409 -4.59 7.06 8.54
C VAL A 409 -4.19 6.79 7.09
N ALA A 410 -5.11 6.89 6.13
CA ALA A 410 -4.74 6.73 4.72
C ALA A 410 -3.76 7.82 4.25
N GLN A 411 -4.07 9.09 4.56
CA GLN A 411 -3.30 10.25 4.11
C GLN A 411 -1.96 10.41 4.85
N ILE A 412 -1.82 9.95 6.10
CA ILE A 412 -0.50 9.96 6.76
C ILE A 412 0.45 8.94 6.14
N HIS A 413 -0.05 7.82 5.61
CA HIS A 413 0.78 6.85 4.92
C HIS A 413 1.08 7.26 3.47
N TYR A 414 0.03 7.57 2.71
CA TYR A 414 0.12 7.87 1.28
C TYR A 414 -0.63 9.16 0.96
N PRO A 415 -0.05 10.33 1.26
CA PRO A 415 -0.71 11.60 1.05
C PRO A 415 -0.83 11.94 -0.43
N ASP A 416 -2.00 12.46 -0.82
CA ASP A 416 -2.20 12.98 -2.18
C ASP A 416 -1.39 14.25 -2.43
N ASN A 417 -1.30 15.11 -1.40
CA ASN A 417 -0.55 16.36 -1.41
C ASN A 417 -0.11 16.77 0.00
N GLU A 418 0.79 17.75 0.09
CA GLU A 418 1.35 18.27 1.35
C GLU A 418 0.26 18.73 2.34
N GLU A 419 -0.80 19.35 1.83
CA GLU A 419 -1.90 19.86 2.65
C GLU A 419 -2.68 18.71 3.32
N MET A 420 -2.96 17.64 2.59
CA MET A 420 -3.63 16.45 3.13
C MET A 420 -2.76 15.73 4.16
N ARG A 421 -1.44 15.68 3.93
CA ARG A 421 -0.49 15.18 4.95
C ARG A 421 -0.58 16.00 6.23
N ALA A 422 -0.58 17.33 6.12
CA ALA A 422 -0.64 18.22 7.27
C ALA A 422 -1.96 18.07 8.05
N LYS A 423 -3.10 17.92 7.35
CA LYS A 423 -4.41 17.65 7.98
C LYS A 423 -4.42 16.31 8.70
N ALA A 424 -3.87 15.25 8.09
CA ALA A 424 -3.75 13.93 8.69
C ALA A 424 -2.89 13.95 9.95
N HIS A 425 -1.73 14.61 9.88
CA HIS A 425 -0.86 14.79 11.03
C HIS A 425 -1.55 15.56 12.16
N ARG A 426 -2.25 16.66 11.83
CA ARG A 426 -3.04 17.42 12.82
C ARG A 426 -4.10 16.56 13.49
N ARG A 427 -4.83 15.73 12.73
CA ARG A 427 -5.83 14.82 13.27
C ARG A 427 -5.22 13.81 14.24
N LEU A 428 -4.13 13.15 13.84
CA LEU A 428 -3.51 12.11 14.67
C LEU A 428 -2.83 12.70 15.92
N ALA A 429 -2.22 13.87 15.80
CA ALA A 429 -1.67 14.59 16.95
C ALA A 429 -2.78 15.04 17.93
N PHE A 430 -3.94 15.45 17.41
CA PHE A 430 -5.10 15.75 18.24
C PHE A 430 -5.58 14.50 18.98
N ASP A 431 -5.72 13.36 18.29
CA ASP A 431 -6.16 12.10 18.90
C ASP A 431 -5.22 11.68 20.06
N GLU A 432 -3.91 11.80 19.89
CA GLU A 432 -2.92 11.50 20.94
C GLU A 432 -3.11 12.40 22.18
N ILE A 433 -3.16 13.71 21.98
CA ILE A 433 -3.35 14.67 23.08
C ILE A 433 -4.71 14.45 23.74
N PHE A 434 -5.77 14.25 22.96
CA PHE A 434 -7.12 14.01 23.46
C PHE A 434 -7.18 12.77 24.33
N MET A 435 -6.56 11.67 23.92
CA MET A 435 -6.51 10.43 24.71
C MET A 435 -5.75 10.61 26.03
N ILE A 436 -4.63 11.35 26.02
CA ILE A 436 -3.89 11.67 27.25
C ILE A 436 -4.75 12.51 28.20
N GLN A 437 -5.45 13.54 27.68
CA GLN A 437 -6.33 14.38 28.49
C GLN A 437 -7.54 13.60 29.03
N LEU A 438 -8.13 12.73 28.23
CA LEU A 438 -9.24 11.88 28.64
C LEU A 438 -8.83 10.97 29.80
N GLY A 439 -7.66 10.32 29.71
CA GLY A 439 -7.13 9.50 30.80
C GLY A 439 -6.83 10.30 32.07
N MET A 440 -6.35 11.55 31.94
CA MET A 440 -6.15 12.45 33.08
C MET A 440 -7.48 12.83 33.75
N GLN A 441 -8.51 13.14 32.97
CA GLN A 441 -9.84 13.46 33.49
C GLN A 441 -10.53 12.26 34.12
N GLU A 442 -10.40 11.07 33.53
CA GLU A 442 -10.89 9.82 34.13
C GLU A 442 -10.24 9.58 35.50
N ARG A 443 -8.91 9.71 35.60
CA ARG A 443 -8.17 9.57 36.86
C ARG A 443 -8.60 10.59 37.89
N ARG A 444 -8.80 11.85 37.49
CA ARG A 444 -9.28 12.92 38.38
C ARG A 444 -10.70 12.63 38.87
N SER A 445 -11.61 12.24 37.98
CA SER A 445 -12.99 11.90 38.31
C SER A 445 -13.04 10.73 39.29
N ARG A 446 -12.28 9.67 39.03
CA ARG A 446 -12.12 8.55 39.96
C ARG A 446 -11.64 8.98 41.33
N TRP A 447 -10.62 9.84 41.41
CA TRP A 447 -10.14 10.37 42.69
C TRP A 447 -11.21 11.17 43.43
N GLN A 448 -11.99 11.99 42.74
CA GLN A 448 -13.08 12.75 43.37
C GLN A 448 -14.23 11.85 43.84
N HIS A 449 -14.50 10.74 43.15
CA HIS A 449 -15.50 9.76 43.56
C HIS A 449 -15.04 8.84 44.70
N GLU A 450 -13.78 8.40 44.65
CA GLU A 450 -13.17 7.50 45.65
C GLU A 450 -12.82 8.27 46.95
N ALA A 451 -12.32 9.51 46.84
CA ALA A 451 -12.03 10.38 47.97
C ALA A 451 -13.20 11.36 48.21
N LYS A 452 -14.28 10.87 48.83
CA LYS A 452 -15.40 11.71 49.30
C LYS A 452 -14.96 12.79 50.29
N GLU A 453 -13.87 12.54 51.02
CA GLU A 453 -13.20 13.49 51.91
C GLU A 453 -11.73 13.57 51.50
N GLY A 454 -11.16 14.78 51.48
CA GLY A 454 -9.74 14.95 51.22
C GLY A 454 -8.90 14.30 52.31
N ASN A 455 -7.80 13.64 51.96
CA ASN A 455 -6.80 13.22 52.94
C ASN A 455 -6.17 14.47 53.57
N ALA A 456 -6.70 14.92 54.70
CA ALA A 456 -6.06 15.96 55.49
C ALA A 456 -4.69 15.44 55.95
N PHE A 457 -3.61 16.06 55.47
CA PHE A 457 -2.29 15.80 56.02
C PHE A 457 -2.28 16.30 57.46
N ASN A 458 -2.30 15.37 58.41
CA ASN A 458 -2.20 15.71 59.82
C ASN A 458 -0.73 16.02 60.13
N ILE A 459 -0.36 17.29 59.98
CA ILE A 459 1.00 17.78 60.20
C ILE A 459 1.25 17.77 61.71
N ARG A 460 2.07 16.82 62.19
CA ARG A 460 2.55 16.81 63.58
C ARG A 460 3.65 17.86 63.72
N TYR A 461 3.26 19.06 64.11
CA TYR A 461 4.17 20.19 64.27
C TYR A 461 5.33 19.88 65.24
N GLU A 462 5.12 19.01 66.24
CA GLU A 462 6.17 18.62 67.21
C GLU A 462 7.31 17.79 66.60
N ARG A 463 7.10 17.20 65.41
CA ARG A 463 8.13 16.42 64.70
C ARG A 463 8.87 17.23 63.63
N ILE A 464 8.36 18.40 63.30
CA ILE A 464 8.89 19.25 62.21
C ILE A 464 9.63 20.46 62.80
N PHE A 465 9.13 21.01 63.91
CA PHE A 465 9.73 22.14 64.60
C PHE A 465 10.22 21.72 65.99
N ILE A 466 11.46 22.11 66.33
CA ILE A 466 12.08 21.84 67.64
C ILE A 466 11.37 22.65 68.75
N GLU A 467 10.81 23.82 68.39
CA GLU A 467 9.90 24.61 69.22
C GLU A 467 8.60 24.86 68.43
N PRO A 468 7.48 24.21 68.78
CA PRO A 468 6.21 24.44 68.11
C PRO A 468 5.69 25.86 68.42
N PRO A 469 5.01 26.53 67.47
CA PRO A 469 4.47 27.87 67.70
C PRO A 469 3.49 27.82 68.88
N ALA A 470 3.75 28.65 69.89
CA ALA A 470 2.99 28.67 71.13
C ALA A 470 1.54 29.10 70.87
N GLY A 471 0.60 28.22 71.22
CA GLY A 471 -0.79 28.57 71.53
C GLY A 471 -1.69 28.87 70.33
N GLN A 472 -2.28 27.82 69.76
CA GLN A 472 -3.72 27.85 69.49
C GLN A 472 -4.33 26.58 70.08
N GLU A 473 -4.82 26.72 71.30
CA GLU A 473 -5.69 25.73 71.94
C GLU A 473 -6.88 25.44 71.03
N SER A 474 -7.20 24.16 70.97
CA SER A 474 -8.36 23.53 70.36
C SER A 474 -9.65 24.30 70.67
N GLN A 475 -10.13 25.11 69.72
CA GLN A 475 -11.55 25.34 69.56
C GLN A 475 -12.02 24.46 68.41
N GLU A 476 -12.81 23.44 68.73
CA GLU A 476 -13.63 22.71 67.76
C GLU A 476 -14.60 23.71 67.11
N VAL A 477 -14.13 24.38 66.07
CA VAL A 477 -15.01 25.04 65.11
C VAL A 477 -15.50 23.92 64.20
N VAL A 478 -16.70 23.41 64.48
CA VAL A 478 -17.52 22.70 63.50
C VAL A 478 -17.90 23.71 62.42
N GLN A 479 -16.96 24.01 61.53
CA GLN A 479 -17.24 24.63 60.25
C GLN A 479 -17.47 23.46 59.29
N GLU A 480 -18.71 23.35 58.81
CA GLU A 480 -19.03 22.55 57.64
C GLU A 480 -17.95 22.80 56.58
N ALA A 481 -17.39 21.70 56.07
CA ALA A 481 -16.39 21.74 55.03
C ALA A 481 -16.88 22.64 53.89
N PRO A 482 -16.14 23.70 53.50
CA PRO A 482 -16.49 24.41 52.29
C PRO A 482 -16.35 23.39 51.16
N ALA A 483 -17.48 23.03 50.55
CA ALA A 483 -17.49 22.29 49.29
C ALA A 483 -16.49 23.00 48.37
N LEU A 484 -15.46 22.26 47.95
CA LEU A 484 -14.33 22.77 47.18
C LEU A 484 -14.83 23.77 46.15
N SER A 485 -14.58 25.05 46.42
CA SER A 485 -15.09 26.15 45.61
C SER A 485 -14.73 25.90 44.16
N SER A 486 -15.75 25.98 43.30
CA SER A 486 -15.69 25.97 41.85
C SER A 486 -14.43 26.67 41.36
N THR A 487 -13.43 25.89 40.95
CA THR A 487 -12.31 26.45 40.18
C THR A 487 -12.88 27.00 38.88
N LEU A 488 -12.36 28.10 38.37
CA LEU A 488 -12.79 28.85 37.15
C LEU A 488 -13.07 28.01 35.89
N TRP A 489 -12.70 26.73 35.88
CA TRP A 489 -12.95 25.75 34.81
C TRP A 489 -14.25 24.94 34.97
N SER A 490 -14.87 24.94 36.16
CA SER A 490 -16.16 24.28 36.40
C SER A 490 -17.34 25.01 35.76
N VAL A 491 -17.15 26.27 35.35
CA VAL A 491 -18.16 27.07 34.63
C VAL A 491 -18.22 26.73 33.14
N ILE A 492 -17.21 26.08 32.56
CA ILE A 492 -17.18 25.75 31.12
C ILE A 492 -17.83 24.38 30.83
N ALA A 493 -18.10 23.57 31.85
CA ALA A 493 -18.71 22.24 31.68
C ALA A 493 -20.25 22.25 31.77
N ILE A 494 -20.87 23.42 31.91
CA ILE A 494 -22.33 23.58 31.89
C ILE A 494 -22.66 24.80 31.04
N ASP A 495 -22.63 24.62 29.73
CA ASP A 495 -23.56 25.21 28.75
C ASP A 495 -23.39 24.56 27.37
#